data_AF-A0A7D5IBV2-F1
#
_entry.id   AF-A0A7D5IBV2-F1
#
_cell.length_a   1.000
_cell.length_b   1.000
_cell.length_c   1.000
_cell.angle_alpha   90.00
_cell.angle_beta   90.00
_cell.angle_gamma   90.00
#
_symmetry.space_group_name_H-M   'P 1'
#
loop_
_entity.id
_entity.type
_entity.pdbx_description
1 polymer ?
#
loop_
_entity_poly.entity_id
_entity_poly.type
_entity_poly.pdbx_seq_one_letter_code
_entity_poly.pdbx_strand_id
1 'polypeptide(L)'
;MAVRGLTLGVALMCALVVICYGEIKLSQLPITLSVDTTPSKVDLLAGVGKITVTWALNKTNADTSKYSKVALKLCYTKASQIDRPWRKTEDELFKDKTCQHEVATKPYAASGNSVDYIVLKDVPTGHYFVRAYVVDATGVKVAYGQTQGVDLFITAITGRHASIDIAAGVFSAFSVVSLAFFFYLEKKKSKLAT
;
A
#
# COMPACT_ATOMS: atom_id res chain seq x y z
N MET A 1 29.04 47.09 5.59
CA MET A 1 28.10 46.31 4.73
C MET A 1 28.04 44.81 5.09
N ALA A 2 29.06 44.23 5.75
CA ALA A 2 29.09 42.80 6.11
C ALA A 2 28.02 42.37 7.14
N VAL A 3 27.68 43.22 8.13
CA VAL A 3 26.74 42.88 9.22
C VAL A 3 25.28 42.75 8.74
N ARG A 4 24.89 43.50 7.71
CA ARG A 4 23.55 43.42 7.09
C ARG A 4 23.39 42.15 6.23
N GLY A 5 24.46 41.71 5.55
CA GLY A 5 24.44 40.43 4.81
C GLY A 5 24.38 39.22 5.74
N LEU A 6 25.06 39.28 6.89
CA LEU A 6 25.05 38.22 7.90
C LEU A 6 23.66 38.05 8.54
N THR A 7 22.96 39.15 8.85
CA THR A 7 21.62 39.12 9.47
C THR A 7 20.55 38.61 8.51
N LEU A 8 20.61 38.97 7.23
CA LEU A 8 19.74 38.40 6.19
C LEU A 8 20.02 36.91 5.95
N GLY A 9 21.28 36.49 5.95
CA GLY A 9 21.66 35.07 5.80
C GLY A 9 21.16 34.19 6.97
N VAL A 10 21.25 34.69 8.21
CA VAL A 10 20.75 33.98 9.39
C VAL A 10 19.22 33.90 9.40
N ALA A 11 18.52 34.97 9.00
CA ALA A 11 17.07 34.97 8.89
C ALA A 11 16.56 33.99 7.81
N LEU A 12 17.26 33.91 6.67
CA LEU A 12 16.95 32.96 5.59
C LEU A 12 17.20 31.50 6.01
N MET A 13 18.29 31.23 6.76
CA MET A 13 18.56 29.91 7.34
C MET A 13 17.54 29.51 8.42
N CYS A 14 17.07 30.45 9.25
CA CYS A 14 16.02 30.18 10.24
C CYS A 14 14.67 29.87 9.58
N ALA A 15 14.35 30.50 8.45
CA ALA A 15 13.14 30.21 7.68
C ALA A 15 13.16 28.81 7.03
N LEU A 16 14.34 28.29 6.68
CA LEU A 16 14.50 26.92 6.14
C LEU A 16 14.32 25.84 7.21
N VAL A 17 14.61 26.12 8.48
CA VAL A 17 14.42 25.17 9.60
C VAL A 17 12.93 24.94 9.91
N VAL A 18 12.06 25.90 9.58
CA VAL A 18 10.60 25.80 9.82
C VAL A 18 9.92 24.74 8.93
N ILE A 19 10.58 24.25 7.89
CA ILE A 19 10.03 23.20 7.00
C ILE A 19 10.27 21.77 7.57
N CYS A 20 11.01 21.65 8.67
CA CYS A 20 11.11 20.39 9.41
C CYS A 20 9.84 20.18 10.26
N TYR A 21 8.68 20.01 9.62
CA TYR A 21 7.57 19.32 10.27
C TYR A 21 8.09 17.96 10.71
N GLY A 22 8.17 17.74 12.03
CA GLY A 22 8.67 16.51 12.60
C GLY A 22 7.98 15.32 11.93
N GLU A 23 8.77 14.43 11.34
CA GLU A 23 8.24 13.23 10.70
C GLU A 23 7.47 12.41 11.73
N ILE A 24 6.20 12.18 11.45
CA ILE A 24 5.31 11.49 12.38
C ILE A 24 5.64 10.00 12.33
N LYS A 25 5.99 9.43 13.48
CA LYS A 25 6.32 8.02 13.64
C LYS A 25 5.12 7.22 14.10
N LEU A 26 4.91 6.03 13.53
CA LEU A 26 3.85 5.11 13.91
C LEU A 26 3.97 4.70 15.39
N SER A 27 5.20 4.50 15.88
CA SER A 27 5.51 4.18 17.28
C SER A 27 5.07 5.26 18.27
N GLN A 28 4.96 6.51 17.83
CA GLN A 28 4.54 7.64 18.66
C GLN A 28 3.02 7.84 18.67
N LEU A 29 2.28 7.22 17.74
CA LEU A 29 0.84 7.38 17.72
C LEU A 29 0.18 6.50 18.79
N PRO A 30 -0.76 7.05 19.57
CA PRO A 30 -1.55 6.27 20.50
C PRO A 30 -2.50 5.33 19.75
N ILE A 31 -2.66 4.12 20.29
CA ILE A 31 -3.62 3.13 19.82
C ILE A 31 -4.96 3.41 20.53
N THR A 32 -5.88 4.10 19.86
CA THR A 32 -7.15 4.54 20.46
C THR A 32 -8.38 3.95 19.80
N LEU A 33 -8.26 3.33 18.63
CA LEU A 33 -9.35 2.69 17.92
C LEU A 33 -9.29 1.17 18.07
N SER A 34 -10.43 0.55 18.39
CA SER A 34 -10.67 -0.87 18.11
C SER A 34 -11.14 -0.99 16.67
N VAL A 35 -10.55 -1.91 15.91
CA VAL A 35 -10.90 -2.14 14.50
C VAL A 35 -11.12 -3.64 14.32
N ASP A 36 -12.27 -3.98 13.78
CA ASP A 36 -12.68 -5.36 13.52
C ASP A 36 -13.15 -5.49 12.07
N THR A 37 -13.07 -6.72 11.56
CA THR A 37 -13.50 -7.04 10.19
C THR A 37 -14.37 -8.28 10.19
N THR A 38 -15.42 -8.24 9.37
CA THR A 38 -16.30 -9.38 9.13
C THR A 38 -16.38 -9.63 7.63
N PRO A 39 -16.05 -10.83 7.15
CA PRO A 39 -15.44 -11.97 7.89
C PRO A 39 -13.97 -11.73 8.25
N SER A 40 -13.49 -12.39 9.32
CA SER A 40 -12.15 -12.16 9.91
C SER A 40 -11.02 -12.95 9.25
N LYS A 41 -11.36 -14.06 8.58
CA LYS A 41 -10.45 -14.87 7.75
C LYS A 41 -11.23 -15.32 6.53
N VAL A 42 -10.80 -14.90 5.35
CA VAL A 42 -11.51 -15.16 4.10
C VAL A 42 -10.59 -15.00 2.91
N ASP A 43 -10.84 -15.80 1.88
CA ASP A 43 -10.27 -15.64 0.56
C ASP A 43 -11.20 -14.79 -0.29
N LEU A 44 -10.71 -13.64 -0.76
CA LEU A 44 -11.47 -12.65 -1.51
C LEU A 44 -10.87 -12.45 -2.90
N LEU A 45 -11.74 -12.32 -3.88
CA LEU A 45 -11.37 -11.88 -5.22
C LEU A 45 -11.44 -10.35 -5.28
N ALA A 46 -10.38 -9.71 -5.75
CA ALA A 46 -10.38 -8.28 -6.04
C ALA A 46 -11.51 -7.94 -7.03
N GLY A 47 -12.18 -6.81 -6.85
CA GLY A 47 -13.31 -6.34 -7.65
C GLY A 47 -14.67 -6.97 -7.33
N VAL A 48 -14.73 -8.02 -6.50
CA VAL A 48 -15.98 -8.75 -6.19
C VAL A 48 -16.15 -8.97 -4.70
N GLY A 49 -15.07 -9.36 -4.01
CA GLY A 49 -15.07 -9.67 -2.59
C GLY A 49 -15.45 -8.47 -1.73
N LYS A 50 -16.28 -8.70 -0.71
CA LYS A 50 -16.80 -7.68 0.19
C LYS A 50 -16.39 -7.98 1.62
N ILE A 51 -15.94 -6.94 2.34
CA ILE A 51 -15.68 -6.98 3.78
C ILE A 51 -16.46 -5.87 4.47
N THR A 52 -16.87 -6.13 5.70
CA THR A 52 -17.42 -5.11 6.59
C THR A 52 -16.32 -4.73 7.57
N VAL A 53 -15.95 -3.46 7.60
CA VAL A 53 -14.98 -2.92 8.56
C VAL A 53 -15.75 -2.13 9.61
N THR A 54 -15.56 -2.49 10.88
CA THR A 54 -16.14 -1.79 12.03
C THR A 54 -15.02 -1.18 12.85
N TRP A 55 -15.20 0.05 13.31
CA TRP A 55 -14.25 0.68 14.23
C TRP A 55 -14.98 1.47 15.30
N ALA A 56 -14.41 1.50 16.50
CA ALA A 56 -14.93 2.25 17.64
C ALA A 56 -13.79 2.78 18.52
N LEU A 57 -14.07 3.82 19.31
CA LEU A 57 -13.09 4.36 20.26
C LEU A 57 -12.94 3.42 21.45
N ASN A 58 -11.70 3.03 21.77
CA ASN A 58 -11.36 2.33 22.99
C ASN A 58 -11.02 3.38 24.08
N LYS A 59 -11.84 3.45 25.14
CA LYS A 59 -12.00 4.63 26.02
C LYS A 59 -10.86 4.89 27.03
N THR A 60 -9.72 4.24 26.91
CA THR A 60 -8.70 4.24 27.97
C THR A 60 -7.71 5.42 27.88
N ASN A 61 -8.22 6.66 27.78
CA ASN A 61 -7.50 7.95 27.72
C ASN A 61 -7.13 8.50 26.32
N ALA A 62 -8.09 8.49 25.37
CA ALA A 62 -7.90 9.18 24.09
C ALA A 62 -8.25 10.68 24.21
N ASP A 63 -7.29 11.57 23.97
CA ASP A 63 -7.58 12.98 23.68
C ASP A 63 -8.23 13.06 22.28
N THR A 64 -9.55 13.16 22.28
CA THR A 64 -10.37 13.18 21.05
C THR A 64 -10.59 14.60 20.51
N SER A 65 -10.07 15.63 21.18
CA SER A 65 -10.30 17.03 20.79
C SER A 65 -9.82 17.38 19.38
N LYS A 66 -8.82 16.65 18.88
CA LYS A 66 -8.23 16.82 17.55
C LYS A 66 -8.81 15.88 16.50
N TYR A 67 -9.77 15.03 16.84
CA TYR A 67 -10.24 13.97 15.94
C TYR A 67 -11.25 14.52 14.95
N SER A 68 -10.95 14.44 13.66
CA SER A 68 -11.85 14.94 12.60
C SER A 68 -12.39 13.79 11.74
N LYS A 69 -11.49 12.96 11.20
CA LYS A 69 -11.84 11.87 10.28
C LYS A 69 -11.15 10.57 10.67
N VAL A 70 -11.72 9.46 10.24
CA VAL A 70 -11.11 8.14 10.30
C VAL A 70 -10.86 7.67 8.87
N ALA A 71 -9.59 7.44 8.54
CA ALA A 71 -9.13 6.90 7.27
C ALA A 71 -8.77 5.43 7.44
N LEU A 72 -9.58 4.56 6.86
CA LEU A 72 -9.36 3.11 6.84
C LEU A 72 -8.46 2.74 5.67
N LYS A 73 -7.43 1.95 5.95
CA LYS A 73 -6.50 1.44 4.94
C LYS A 73 -6.32 -0.06 5.05
N LEU A 74 -6.13 -0.69 3.90
CA LEU A 74 -5.69 -2.07 3.75
C LEU A 74 -4.17 -2.13 3.79
N CYS A 75 -3.66 -3.02 4.63
CA CYS A 75 -2.26 -3.11 5.01
C CYS A 75 -1.72 -4.52 4.82
N TYR A 76 -0.51 -4.69 4.28
CA TYR A 76 0.09 -6.02 4.08
C TYR A 76 0.49 -6.68 5.39
N THR A 77 0.12 -7.94 5.60
CA THR A 77 0.67 -8.73 6.72
C THR A 77 2.14 -9.06 6.47
N LYS A 78 2.88 -9.40 7.53
CA LYS A 78 4.32 -9.73 7.46
C LYS A 78 4.63 -10.80 6.41
N ALA A 79 3.76 -11.81 6.26
CA ALA A 79 3.91 -12.87 5.27
C ALA A 79 3.96 -12.34 3.82
N SER A 80 3.25 -11.23 3.55
CA SER A 80 3.21 -10.59 2.22
C SER A 80 4.25 -9.51 1.99
N GLN A 81 5.13 -9.26 2.97
CA GLN A 81 6.23 -8.28 2.88
C GLN A 81 7.59 -8.92 2.59
N ILE A 82 7.73 -10.24 2.78
CA ILE A 82 8.98 -10.99 2.53
C ILE A 82 9.40 -10.79 1.06
N ASP A 83 10.67 -10.42 0.86
CA ASP A 83 11.28 -10.12 -0.46
C ASP A 83 10.56 -9.07 -1.30
N ARG A 84 9.74 -8.22 -0.67
CA ARG A 84 8.97 -7.16 -1.34
C ARG A 84 9.19 -5.80 -0.66
N PRO A 85 10.33 -5.12 -0.93
CA PRO A 85 10.64 -3.81 -0.34
C PRO A 85 9.57 -2.75 -0.58
N TRP A 86 8.78 -2.87 -1.65
CA TRP A 86 7.67 -1.98 -1.96
C TRP A 86 6.42 -2.19 -1.08
N ARG A 87 6.44 -3.13 -0.14
CA ARG A 87 5.38 -3.44 0.85
C ARG A 87 5.87 -3.32 2.30
N LYS A 88 7.11 -2.88 2.51
CA LYS A 88 7.80 -2.92 3.80
C LYS A 88 7.19 -1.94 4.81
N THR A 89 7.10 -2.39 6.06
CA THR A 89 6.76 -1.53 7.21
C THR A 89 7.94 -0.66 7.61
N GLU A 90 7.69 0.64 7.75
CA GLU A 90 8.64 1.61 8.32
C GLU A 90 7.94 2.37 9.45
N ASP A 91 8.73 2.84 10.42
CA ASP A 91 8.19 3.61 11.54
C ASP A 91 7.74 5.01 11.09
N GLU A 92 8.49 5.64 10.20
CA GLU A 92 8.11 6.92 9.62
C GLU A 92 6.90 6.74 8.68
N LEU A 93 5.77 7.37 9.02
CA LEU A 93 4.50 7.18 8.30
C LEU A 93 4.54 7.62 6.84
N PHE A 94 5.49 8.49 6.47
CA PHE A 94 5.70 8.91 5.09
C PHE A 94 6.44 7.85 4.26
N LYS A 95 7.32 7.05 4.89
CA LYS A 95 8.06 5.97 4.25
C LYS A 95 7.36 4.61 4.37
N ASP A 96 6.35 4.50 5.24
CA ASP A 96 5.58 3.27 5.44
C ASP A 96 4.82 2.86 4.16
N LYS A 97 5.21 1.72 3.58
CA LYS A 97 4.59 1.14 2.38
C LYS A 97 3.63 0.01 2.71
N THR A 98 3.36 -0.24 3.99
CA THR A 98 2.47 -1.32 4.42
C THR A 98 1.02 -1.05 4.03
N CYS A 99 0.56 0.19 4.26
CA CYS A 99 -0.84 0.60 4.15
C CYS A 99 -1.06 1.52 2.95
N GLN A 100 -1.03 0.94 1.74
CA GLN A 100 -1.11 1.69 0.49
C GLN A 100 -2.54 1.90 -0.01
N HIS A 101 -3.44 0.98 0.29
CA HIS A 101 -4.77 0.93 -0.30
C HIS A 101 -5.81 1.57 0.61
N GLU A 102 -6.56 2.54 0.10
CA GLU A 102 -7.64 3.17 0.85
C GLU A 102 -8.91 2.31 0.81
N VAL A 103 -9.53 2.12 1.97
CA VAL A 103 -10.81 1.41 2.11
C VAL A 103 -11.95 2.42 2.12
N ALA A 104 -11.90 3.37 3.05
CA ALA A 104 -12.87 4.45 3.17
C ALA A 104 -12.33 5.54 4.10
N THR A 105 -12.77 6.77 3.87
CA THR A 105 -12.61 7.87 4.81
C THR A 105 -13.98 8.31 5.31
N LYS A 106 -14.17 8.34 6.63
CA LYS A 106 -15.45 8.69 7.28
C LYS A 106 -15.24 9.74 8.37
N PRO A 107 -16.26 10.57 8.67
CA PRO A 107 -16.19 11.47 9.83
C PRO A 107 -16.02 10.66 11.11
N TYR A 108 -15.26 11.21 12.05
CA TYR A 108 -15.07 10.59 13.35
C TYR A 108 -16.39 10.59 14.15
N ALA A 109 -16.72 9.45 14.75
CA ALA A 109 -17.84 9.29 15.67
C ALA A 109 -17.37 8.43 16.86
N ALA A 110 -17.60 8.92 18.08
CA ALA A 110 -17.14 8.24 19.31
C ALA A 110 -17.83 6.89 19.54
N SER A 111 -19.08 6.74 19.10
CA SER A 111 -19.83 5.46 19.14
C SER A 111 -19.29 4.40 18.20
N GLY A 112 -18.36 4.77 17.32
CA GLY A 112 -17.90 3.93 16.22
C GLY A 112 -18.86 3.95 15.03
N ASN A 113 -18.39 3.37 13.94
CA ASN A 113 -19.10 3.24 12.67
C ASN A 113 -18.72 1.93 11.97
N SER A 114 -19.51 1.56 10.97
CA SER A 114 -19.23 0.46 10.07
C SER A 114 -19.21 0.94 8.62
N VAL A 115 -18.44 0.24 7.78
CA VAL A 115 -18.48 0.44 6.34
C VAL A 115 -18.35 -0.89 5.62
N ASP A 116 -19.22 -1.04 4.63
CA ASP A 116 -19.14 -2.10 3.65
C ASP A 116 -18.16 -1.69 2.55
N TYR A 117 -17.11 -2.48 2.36
CA TYR A 117 -16.07 -2.23 1.37
C TYR A 117 -15.97 -3.40 0.41
N ILE A 118 -16.02 -3.09 -0.89
CA ILE A 118 -15.71 -4.03 -1.96
C ILE A 118 -14.23 -3.85 -2.29
N VAL A 119 -13.47 -4.93 -2.26
CA VAL A 119 -12.03 -4.90 -2.58
C VAL A 119 -11.87 -4.37 -4.00
N LEU A 120 -11.11 -3.30 -4.17
CA LEU A 120 -10.87 -2.70 -5.48
C LEU A 120 -10.01 -3.61 -6.37
N LYS A 121 -10.14 -3.46 -7.69
CA LYS A 121 -9.47 -4.31 -8.70
C LYS A 121 -7.95 -4.14 -8.75
N ASP A 122 -7.45 -3.00 -8.27
CA ASP A 122 -6.03 -2.64 -8.21
C ASP A 122 -5.31 -3.20 -6.98
N VAL A 123 -6.04 -3.83 -6.04
CA VAL A 123 -5.44 -4.49 -4.88
C VAL A 123 -4.72 -5.76 -5.35
N PRO A 124 -3.39 -5.86 -5.17
CA PRO A 124 -2.62 -7.00 -5.65
C PRO A 124 -2.81 -8.24 -4.75
N THR A 125 -2.38 -9.40 -5.25
CA THR A 125 -2.47 -10.63 -4.47
C THR A 125 -1.59 -10.54 -3.21
N GLY A 126 -2.17 -10.93 -2.06
CA GLY A 126 -1.49 -10.97 -0.78
C GLY A 126 -2.42 -11.17 0.41
N HIS A 127 -1.81 -11.23 1.58
CA HIS A 127 -2.44 -11.28 2.89
C HIS A 127 -2.50 -9.87 3.49
N TYR A 128 -3.68 -9.51 3.99
CA TYR A 128 -3.97 -8.16 4.45
C TYR A 128 -4.62 -8.13 5.83
N PHE A 129 -4.41 -7.01 6.50
CA PHE A 129 -5.14 -6.58 7.69
C PHE A 129 -5.62 -5.15 7.48
N VAL A 130 -6.54 -4.67 8.33
CA VAL A 130 -7.07 -3.30 8.22
C VAL A 130 -6.51 -2.44 9.34
N ARG A 131 -6.07 -1.23 8.99
CA ARG A 131 -5.64 -0.19 9.93
C ARG A 131 -6.50 1.05 9.75
N ALA A 132 -7.06 1.53 10.84
CA ALA A 132 -7.76 2.80 10.91
C ALA A 132 -6.79 3.87 11.42
N TYR A 133 -6.68 4.98 10.69
CA TYR A 133 -5.97 6.17 11.14
C TYR A 133 -6.96 7.24 11.52
N VAL A 134 -6.77 7.87 12.67
CA VAL A 134 -7.46 9.10 13.03
C VAL A 134 -6.68 10.27 12.48
N VAL A 135 -7.39 11.15 11.78
CA VAL A 135 -6.83 12.32 11.11
C VAL A 135 -7.46 13.58 11.70
N ASP A 136 -6.63 14.59 11.92
CA ASP A 136 -7.08 15.90 12.40
C ASP A 136 -7.63 16.78 11.26
N ALA A 137 -8.04 18.00 11.59
CA ALA A 137 -8.56 18.96 10.60
C ALA A 137 -7.51 19.40 9.57
N THR A 138 -6.22 19.26 9.88
CA THR A 138 -5.09 19.61 9.00
C THR A 138 -4.67 18.45 8.09
N GLY A 139 -5.22 17.25 8.27
CA GLY A 139 -4.85 16.05 7.51
C GLY A 139 -3.75 15.22 8.16
N VAL A 140 -3.34 15.55 9.38
CA VAL A 140 -2.27 14.87 10.13
C VAL A 140 -2.83 13.67 10.89
N LYS A 141 -2.13 12.54 10.82
CA LYS A 141 -2.47 11.31 11.54
C LYS A 141 -2.10 11.48 13.03
N VAL A 142 -3.09 11.41 13.92
CA VAL A 142 -2.92 11.67 15.36
C VAL A 142 -3.09 10.43 16.24
N ALA A 143 -3.75 9.39 15.73
CA ALA A 143 -3.92 8.11 16.43
C ALA A 143 -4.20 7.00 15.41
N TYR A 144 -4.15 5.75 15.84
CA TYR A 144 -4.55 4.63 14.98
C TYR A 144 -5.20 3.49 15.77
N GLY A 145 -5.72 2.52 15.02
CA GLY A 145 -6.10 1.20 15.48
C GLY A 145 -5.90 0.21 14.35
N GLN A 146 -5.73 -1.07 14.67
CA GLN A 146 -5.56 -2.11 13.67
C GLN A 146 -6.21 -3.40 14.13
N THR A 147 -6.67 -4.19 13.17
CA THR A 147 -7.23 -5.51 13.41
C THR A 147 -6.17 -6.46 13.96
N GLN A 148 -6.52 -7.25 14.98
CA GLN A 148 -5.65 -8.30 15.54
C GLN A 148 -6.14 -9.69 15.11
N GLY A 149 -5.24 -10.58 14.70
CA GLY A 149 -5.57 -11.97 14.35
C GLY A 149 -6.39 -12.16 13.07
N VAL A 150 -6.61 -11.10 12.30
CA VAL A 150 -7.30 -11.09 11.01
C VAL A 150 -6.29 -11.39 9.90
N ASP A 151 -6.68 -12.26 8.97
CA ASP A 151 -5.91 -12.56 7.76
C ASP A 151 -6.86 -12.61 6.55
N LEU A 152 -6.87 -11.52 5.78
CA LEU A 152 -7.65 -11.38 4.57
C LEU A 152 -6.75 -11.75 3.38
N PHE A 153 -6.97 -12.92 2.79
CA PHE A 153 -6.24 -13.31 1.59
C PHE A 153 -6.97 -12.75 0.37
N ILE A 154 -6.34 -11.79 -0.31
CA ILE A 154 -6.90 -11.17 -1.50
C ILE A 154 -6.18 -11.73 -2.72
N THR A 155 -6.94 -12.19 -3.71
CA THR A 155 -6.45 -12.58 -5.02
C THR A 155 -6.75 -11.49 -6.03
N ALA A 156 -5.72 -10.93 -6.64
CA ALA A 156 -5.88 -9.91 -7.66
C ALA A 156 -6.51 -10.48 -8.93
N ILE A 157 -7.28 -9.64 -9.63
CA ILE A 157 -7.63 -9.91 -11.02
C ILE A 157 -6.38 -9.62 -11.84
N THR A 158 -5.74 -10.67 -12.36
CA THR A 158 -4.67 -10.49 -13.32
C THR A 158 -5.28 -9.98 -14.63
N GLY A 159 -4.83 -8.82 -15.13
CA GLY A 159 -5.11 -8.39 -16.50
C GLY A 159 -4.43 -9.26 -17.58
N ARG A 160 -3.87 -10.40 -17.16
CA ARG A 160 -3.20 -11.39 -17.99
C ARG A 160 -4.27 -12.27 -18.62
N HIS A 161 -4.75 -11.85 -19.79
CA HIS A 161 -5.68 -12.63 -20.58
C HIS A 161 -4.98 -13.88 -21.13
N ALA A 162 -5.71 -14.99 -21.23
CA ALA A 162 -5.19 -16.23 -21.83
C ALA A 162 -4.61 -16.01 -23.25
N SER A 163 -5.12 -15.01 -23.98
CA SER A 163 -4.58 -14.61 -25.29
C SER A 163 -3.13 -14.14 -25.22
N ILE A 164 -2.73 -13.38 -24.19
CA ILE A 164 -1.35 -12.91 -24.01
C ILE A 164 -0.42 -14.10 -23.74
N ASP A 165 -0.88 -15.07 -22.95
CA ASP A 165 -0.10 -16.26 -22.64
C ASP A 165 0.12 -17.17 -23.84
N ILE A 166 -0.93 -17.35 -24.65
CA ILE A 166 -0.85 -18.11 -25.89
C ILE A 166 0.07 -17.39 -26.88
N ALA A 167 -0.09 -16.07 -27.05
CA ALA A 167 0.75 -15.29 -27.95
C ALA A 167 2.23 -15.36 -27.54
N ALA A 168 2.53 -15.21 -26.25
CA ALA A 168 3.89 -15.35 -25.72
C ALA A 168 4.46 -16.75 -26.03
N GLY A 169 3.69 -17.81 -25.80
CA GLY A 169 4.09 -19.18 -26.12
C GLY A 169 4.40 -19.37 -27.62
N VAL A 170 3.54 -18.88 -28.50
CA VAL A 170 3.72 -18.97 -29.97
C VAL A 170 4.96 -18.21 -30.42
N PHE A 171 5.15 -16.97 -29.96
CA PHE A 171 6.32 -16.17 -30.35
C PHE A 171 7.64 -16.75 -29.83
N SER A 172 7.66 -17.31 -28.60
CA SER A 172 8.83 -18.02 -28.08
C SER A 172 9.15 -19.29 -28.87
N ALA A 173 8.15 -20.06 -29.29
CA ALA A 173 8.37 -21.24 -30.13
C ALA A 173 8.88 -20.82 -31.52
N PHE A 174 8.27 -19.80 -32.13
CA PHE A 174 8.67 -19.29 -33.44
C PHE A 174 10.12 -18.81 -33.45
N SER A 175 10.59 -18.12 -32.41
CA SER A 175 11.98 -17.66 -32.35
C SER A 175 12.97 -18.83 -32.37
N VAL A 176 12.73 -19.89 -31.58
CA VAL A 176 13.61 -21.06 -31.53
C VAL A 176 13.61 -21.82 -32.86
N VAL A 177 12.43 -22.01 -33.46
CA VAL A 177 12.28 -22.69 -34.75
C VAL A 177 12.96 -21.90 -35.86
N SER A 178 12.78 -20.58 -35.90
CA SER A 178 13.43 -19.72 -36.90
C SER A 178 14.94 -19.80 -36.81
N LEU A 179 15.50 -19.80 -35.60
CA LEU A 179 16.95 -19.91 -35.37
C LEU A 179 17.49 -21.26 -35.88
N ALA A 180 16.81 -22.36 -35.53
CA ALA A 180 17.18 -23.69 -36.00
C ALA A 180 17.10 -23.81 -37.54
N PHE A 181 16.06 -23.21 -38.14
CA PHE A 181 15.89 -23.17 -39.58
C PHE A 181 17.03 -22.39 -40.28
N PHE A 182 17.43 -21.24 -39.74
CA PHE A 182 18.57 -20.48 -40.27
C PHE A 182 19.88 -21.27 -40.19
N PHE A 183 20.18 -21.92 -39.06
CA PHE A 183 21.37 -22.78 -38.95
C PHE A 183 21.36 -23.95 -39.93
N TYR A 184 20.20 -24.55 -40.18
CA TYR A 184 20.06 -25.61 -41.18
C TYR A 184 20.38 -25.09 -42.60
N LEU A 185 19.86 -23.93 -42.97
CA LEU A 185 20.12 -23.32 -44.27
C LEU A 185 21.60 -22.94 -44.44
N GLU A 186 22.24 -22.37 -43.42
CA GLU A 186 23.68 -22.08 -43.44
C GLU A 186 24.50 -23.35 -43.67
N LYS A 187 24.19 -24.44 -42.96
CA LYS A 187 24.88 -25.73 -43.12
C LYS A 187 24.71 -26.32 -44.51
N LYS A 188 23.55 -26.14 -45.13
CA LYS A 188 23.30 -26.60 -46.50
C LYS A 188 24.07 -25.77 -47.53
N LYS A 189 24.13 -24.44 -47.35
CA LYS A 189 24.89 -23.55 -48.25
C LYS A 189 26.40 -23.78 -48.16
N SER A 190 26.95 -23.99 -46.97
CA SER A 190 28.38 -24.28 -46.80
C SER A 190 28.79 -25.61 -47.42
N LYS A 191 27.92 -26.63 -47.43
CA LYS A 191 28.16 -27.90 -48.15
C LYS A 191 28.08 -27.80 -49.68
N LEU A 192 27.36 -26.82 -50.21
CA LEU A 192 27.21 -26.59 -51.67
C LEU A 192 28.34 -25.73 -52.25
N ALA A 193 29.09 -25.04 -51.39
CA ALA A 193 30.19 -24.15 -51.78
C ALA A 193 31.59 -24.82 -51.69
N THR A 194 31.64 -26.10 -51.29
CA THR A 194 32.84 -26.96 -51.33
C THR A 194 32.68 -27.97 -52.46
#